data_AF-A0A0C2JE89-F1
#
_entry.id   AF-A0A0C2JE89-F1
#
_cell.length_a   1.000
_cell.length_b   1.000
_cell.length_c   1.000
_cell.angle_alpha   90.00
_cell.angle_beta   90.00
_cell.angle_gamma   90.00
#
_symmetry.space_group_name_H-M   'P 1'
#
loop_
_entity.id
_entity.type
_entity.pdbx_description
1 polymer ?
#
loop_
_entity_poly.entity_id
_entity_poly.type
_entity_poly.pdbx_seq_one_letter_code
_entity_poly.pdbx_strand_id
1 'polypeptide(L)' 'MRYGPGPQLITKSAVGAWESEVLFTLAELDIVTVLAAESLTAPVLADRLGTHADATSALLDAGVALRLL' A
#
# COMPACT_ATOMS: atom_id res chain seq x y z
N MET A 1 14.24 13.86 34.49
CA MET A 1 12.89 13.85 33.89
C MET A 1 12.99 13.12 32.56
N ARG A 2 12.51 11.88 32.44
CA ARG A 2 12.52 11.17 31.15
C ARG A 2 11.34 11.72 30.34
N TYR A 3 11.62 12.47 29.27
CA TYR A 3 10.60 12.79 28.28
C TYR A 3 10.05 11.46 27.76
N GLY A 4 8.74 11.22 27.93
CA GLY A 4 8.06 10.12 27.28
C GLY A 4 8.20 10.23 25.75
N PRO A 5 7.86 9.18 25.00
CA PRO A 5 7.96 9.23 23.55
C PRO A 5 7.18 10.44 23.03
N GLY A 6 7.85 11.28 22.23
CA GLY A 6 7.21 12.43 21.61
C GLY A 6 6.01 11.99 20.76
N PRO A 7 5.02 12.88 20.51
CA PRO A 7 3.82 12.57 19.75
C PRO A 7 4.12 11.86 18.41
N GLN A 8 5.24 12.20 17.78
CA GLN A 8 5.70 11.62 16.53
C GLN A 8 5.97 10.11 16.62
N LEU A 9 6.49 9.62 17.75
CA LEU A 9 6.74 8.19 17.91
C LEU A 9 5.43 7.42 18.07
N ILE A 10 4.46 7.98 18.82
CA ILE A 10 3.13 7.38 18.97
C ILE A 10 2.43 7.32 17.62
N THR A 11 2.45 8.41 16.85
CA THR A 11 1.90 8.42 15.50
C THR A 11 2.57 7.37 14.63
N LYS A 12 3.91 7.33 14.58
CA LYS A 12 4.66 6.34 13.78
C LYS A 12 4.28 4.90 14.13
N SER A 13 4.15 4.57 15.41
CA SER A 13 3.72 3.23 15.85
C SER A 13 2.28 2.91 15.41
N ALA A 14 1.39 3.90 15.38
CA ALA A 14 0.02 3.72 14.92
C ALA A 14 -0.07 3.55 13.39
N VAL A 15 0.72 4.31 12.61
CA VAL A 15 0.69 4.22 11.13
C VAL A 15 1.37 2.96 10.62
N GLY A 16 2.37 2.42 11.33
CA GLY A 16 3.11 1.23 10.89
C GLY A 16 2.23 -0.01 10.64
N ALA A 17 1.10 -0.14 11.35
CA ALA A 17 0.12 -1.20 11.07
C ALA A 17 -0.50 -1.04 9.68
N TRP A 18 -0.88 0.18 9.30
CA TRP A 18 -1.45 0.49 7.98
C TRP A 18 -0.43 0.29 6.86
N GLU A 19 0.81 0.71 7.06
CA GLU A 19 1.90 0.48 6.08
C GLU A 19 2.11 -1.02 5.83
N SER A 20 2.01 -1.83 6.89
CA SER A 20 2.13 -3.28 6.81
C SER A 20 0.96 -3.92 6.05
N GLU A 21 -0.26 -3.42 6.25
CA GLU A 21 -1.45 -3.89 5.51
C GLU A 21 -1.37 -3.54 4.02
N VAL A 22 -0.82 -2.38 3.65
CA VAL A 22 -0.59 -2.02 2.24
C VAL A 22 0.38 -3.00 1.60
N LEU A 23 1.54 -3.24 2.23
CA LEU A 23 2.53 -4.18 1.72
C LEU A 23 1.97 -5.60 1.63
N PHE A 24 1.25 -6.05 2.67
CA PHE A 24 0.60 -7.36 2.69
C PHE A 24 -0.40 -7.49 1.53
N THR A 25 -1.26 -6.49 1.34
CA THR A 25 -2.29 -6.53 0.28
C THR A 25 -1.68 -6.50 -1.12
N LEU A 26 -0.61 -5.70 -1.34
CA LEU A 26 0.13 -5.69 -2.60
C LEU A 26 0.73 -7.06 -2.93
N ALA A 27 1.28 -7.74 -1.92
CA ALA A 27 1.86 -9.07 -2.08
C ALA A 27 0.80 -10.14 -2.31
N GLU A 28 -0.31 -10.12 -1.56
CA GLU A 28 -1.33 -11.16 -1.64
C GLU A 28 -2.14 -11.10 -2.94
N LEU A 29 -2.26 -9.92 -3.54
CA LEU A 29 -2.85 -9.74 -4.86
C LEU A 29 -1.84 -9.90 -6.02
N ASP A 30 -0.60 -10.25 -5.71
CA ASP A 30 0.50 -10.43 -6.66
C ASP A 30 0.73 -9.20 -7.58
N ILE A 31 0.39 -8.00 -7.08
CA ILE A 31 0.40 -6.76 -7.88
C ILE A 31 1.80 -6.41 -8.36
N VAL A 32 2.81 -6.59 -7.51
CA VAL A 32 4.20 -6.27 -7.84
C VAL A 32 4.71 -7.15 -8.99
N THR A 33 4.38 -8.44 -8.97
CA THR A 33 4.78 -9.38 -10.04
C THR A 33 4.08 -9.02 -11.35
N VAL A 34 2.77 -8.73 -11.30
CA VAL A 34 2.00 -8.32 -12.49
C VAL A 34 2.59 -7.05 -13.10
N LEU A 35 2.86 -6.02 -12.28
CA LEU A 35 3.39 -4.74 -12.75
C LEU A 35 4.86 -4.80 -13.18
N ALA A 36 5.63 -5.76 -12.65
CA ALA A 36 7.00 -6.01 -13.11
C ALA A 36 7.04 -6.62 -14.51
N ALA A 37 6.02 -7.41 -14.88
CA ALA A 37 5.92 -8.00 -16.21
C ALA A 37 5.42 -6.98 -17.25
N GLU A 38 4.46 -6.12 -16.87
CA GLU A 38 3.88 -5.13 -17.77
C GLU A 38 3.29 -3.92 -17.02
N SER A 39 3.40 -2.73 -17.63
CA SER A 39 2.78 -1.53 -17.08
C SER A 39 1.27 -1.52 -17.38
N LEU A 40 0.45 -1.47 -16.34
CA LEU A 40 -1.01 -1.41 -16.42
C LEU A 40 -1.56 -0.15 -15.77
N THR A 41 -2.75 0.26 -16.21
CA THR A 41 -3.53 1.28 -15.51
C THR A 41 -4.32 0.64 -14.38
N ALA A 42 -4.66 1.42 -13.33
CA ALA A 42 -5.42 0.91 -12.19
C ALA A 42 -6.76 0.24 -12.58
N PRO A 43 -7.58 0.78 -13.52
CA PRO A 43 -8.81 0.11 -13.95
C PRO A 43 -8.57 -1.24 -14.63
N VAL A 44 -7.52 -1.34 -15.47
CA VAL A 44 -7.17 -2.60 -16.15
C VAL A 44 -6.66 -3.64 -15.16
N LEU A 45 -5.85 -3.21 -14.18
CA LEU A 45 -5.38 -4.09 -13.11
C LEU A 45 -6.54 -4.58 -12.24
N ALA A 46 -7.48 -3.70 -11.90
CA ALA A 46 -8.66 -4.04 -11.10
C ALA A 46 -9.54 -5.09 -11.78
N ASP A 47 -9.82 -4.91 -13.07
CA ASP A 47 -10.59 -5.88 -13.87
C ASP A 47 -9.89 -7.25 -13.91
N ARG A 48 -8.58 -7.26 -14.15
CA ARG A 48 -7.77 -8.49 -14.17
C ARG A 48 -7.77 -9.24 -12.85
N LEU A 49 -7.68 -8.52 -11.73
CA LEU A 49 -7.64 -9.10 -10.38
C LEU A 49 -9.02 -9.36 -9.79
N GLY A 50 -10.10 -8.94 -10.46
CA GLY A 50 -11.47 -9.05 -9.94
C GLY A 50 -11.72 -8.18 -8.70
N THR A 51 -11.04 -7.05 -8.58
CA THR A 51 -11.14 -6.12 -7.44
C THR A 51 -11.90 -4.84 -7.80
N HIS A 52 -12.34 -4.09 -6.79
CA HIS A 52 -13.02 -2.82 -7.02
C HIS A 52 -12.05 -1.74 -7.52
N ALA A 53 -12.39 -1.06 -8.62
CA ALA A 53 -11.52 -0.10 -9.30
C ALA A 53 -10.98 1.02 -8.40
N ASP A 54 -11.83 1.63 -7.59
CA ASP A 54 -11.42 2.72 -6.68
C ASP A 54 -10.51 2.22 -5.56
N ALA A 55 -10.73 0.99 -5.07
CA ALA A 55 -9.92 0.40 -4.01
C ALA A 55 -8.53 0.03 -4.55
N THR A 56 -8.47 -0.50 -5.77
CA THR A 56 -7.19 -0.76 -6.45
C THR A 56 -6.42 0.54 -6.66
N SER A 57 -7.07 1.61 -7.12
CA SER A 57 -6.42 2.92 -7.29
C SER A 57 -5.86 3.44 -5.96
N ALA A 58 -6.64 3.40 -4.89
CA ALA A 58 -6.21 3.83 -3.56
C ALA A 58 -5.03 3.00 -3.01
N LEU A 59 -5.03 1.68 -3.26
CA LEU A 59 -3.93 0.80 -2.85
C LEU A 59 -2.65 1.11 -3.63
N LEU A 60 -2.74 1.36 -4.93
CA LEU A 60 -1.60 1.73 -5.77
C LEU A 60 -1.03 3.09 -5.35
N ASP A 61 -1.88 4.08 -5.10
CA ASP A 61 -1.47 5.39 -4.58
C ASP A 61 -0.75 5.27 -3.23
N ALA A 62 -1.26 4.42 -2.33
CA ALA A 62 -0.60 4.12 -1.07
C ALA A 62 0.77 3.44 -1.29
N GLY A 63 0.86 2.49 -2.23
CA GLY A 63 2.12 1.86 -2.61
C GLY A 63 3.17 2.85 -3.12
N VAL A 64 2.76 3.79 -3.99
CA VAL A 64 3.63 4.87 -4.49
C VAL A 64 4.05 5.80 -3.35
N ALA A 65 3.12 6.20 -2.48
CA ALA A 65 3.42 7.07 -1.34
C ALA A 65 4.44 6.44 -0.37
N LEU A 66 4.38 5.12 -0.20
CA LEU A 66 5.32 4.34 0.61
C LEU A 66 6.61 3.93 -0.15
N ARG A 67 6.74 4.31 -1.43
CA ARG A 67 7.86 3.96 -2.32
C ARG A 67 8.05 2.45 -2.52
N LEU A 68 6.94 1.72 -2.56
CA LEU A 68 6.90 0.29 -2.88
C LEU A 68 6.68 0.03 -4.38
N LEU A 69 6.10 1.01 -5.08
CA LEU A 69 5.80 1.02 -6.52
C LEU A 69 6.40 2.25 -7.20
#